data_AF-A0A6A8KEM1-F1
#
_entry.id   AF-A0A6A8KEM1-F1
#
_cell.length_a   1.000
_cell.length_b   1.000
_cell.length_c   1.000
_cell.angle_alpha   90.00
_cell.angle_beta   90.00
_cell.angle_gamma   90.00
#
_symmetry.space_group_name_H-M   'P 1'
#
loop_
_entity.id
_entity.type
_entity.pdbx_description
1 polymer ?
#
loop_
_entity_poly.entity_id
_entity_poly.type
_entity_poly.pdbx_seq_one_letter_code
_entity_poly.pdbx_strand_id
1 'polypeptide(L)'
;MIPFLKKNKDGKKPPKPTVPHTAQESIPFQRMFEDGTCRVRPGYYTRTIQYQDINYQLAQQEDKTAIFEEWCSFLNFFDSSIHFELSFVNTATDSADFEKSIRIPYQQDGFDDVRAEYSQMLRQQLSKGNNGLTKTKFLTYGIEGDSMAQVKPRLEHIQNDLMNNFHRLGVLAKPLDGTERLRLMHGMLNMDGANKFHFNWKDLVPSGLSVKDAIAPTALAFKNSRTFQVGGIFGAVSFLNITASDLSDQLLKDFLDMDSSQIVTMHIQSVDQNKAIKTIKHTITELDRSKIEEQKKAVRAGYDMDVLPSDLATYGRDAKALLKELQSQNERMFLVTFLVLNTGKTEQELETNVFQAVSIAQKHNCELCRLDFQQEQGLMSSLPLADCQIEIQRGLTTSSTAIFVPFTTQELFDNGKESLYYGLNALSNNLIMVDRKKLKNPNGLILGTPGS
;
A
#
# COMPACT_ATOMS: atom_id res chain seq x y z
N MET A 1 8.45 -8.20 21.37
CA MET A 1 9.14 -7.29 20.42
C MET A 1 10.51 -7.90 20.09
N ILE A 2 10.73 -8.42 18.88
CA ILE A 2 12.04 -8.99 18.48
C ILE A 2 12.69 -7.97 17.52
N PRO A 3 13.67 -7.17 17.96
CA PRO A 3 14.36 -6.24 17.09
C PRO A 3 15.29 -7.02 16.13
N PHE A 4 14.95 -7.02 14.85
CA PHE A 4 15.86 -7.46 13.79
C PHE A 4 16.78 -6.30 13.42
N LEU A 5 17.79 -6.04 14.25
CA LEU A 5 18.84 -5.08 13.91
C LEU A 5 19.71 -5.64 12.78
N LYS A 6 19.69 -4.98 11.62
CA LYS A 6 20.49 -5.32 10.45
C LYS A 6 21.98 -5.11 10.78
N LYS A 7 22.74 -6.19 11.02
CA LYS A 7 24.21 -6.14 10.93
C LYS A 7 24.59 -6.18 9.46
N ASN A 8 24.94 -5.03 8.88
CA ASN A 8 25.59 -4.97 7.56
C ASN A 8 26.87 -5.82 7.60
N LYS A 9 26.90 -6.89 6.81
CA LYS A 9 28.07 -7.79 6.69
C LYS A 9 29.05 -7.40 5.60
N ASP A 10 28.80 -6.32 4.87
CA ASP A 10 29.72 -5.79 3.88
C ASP A 10 30.43 -4.55 4.44
N GLY A 11 31.74 -4.65 4.64
CA GLY A 11 32.62 -3.57 5.14
C GLY A 11 32.76 -2.36 4.20
N LYS A 12 31.82 -2.16 3.25
CA LYS A 12 31.72 -0.93 2.47
C LYS A 12 30.87 0.05 3.26
N LYS A 13 31.49 1.15 3.72
CA LYS A 13 30.74 2.30 4.23
C LYS A 13 29.69 2.68 3.18
N PRO A 14 28.40 2.82 3.54
CA PRO A 14 27.44 3.38 2.60
C PRO A 14 27.97 4.74 2.12
N PRO A 15 27.82 5.08 0.83
CA PRO A 15 28.18 6.42 0.36
C PRO A 15 27.47 7.44 1.26
N LYS A 16 28.18 8.51 1.64
CA LYS A 16 27.57 9.59 2.43
C LYS A 16 26.28 10.02 1.71
N PRO A 17 25.12 10.08 2.39
CA PRO A 17 23.91 10.55 1.76
C PRO A 17 24.16 11.97 1.27
N THR A 18 24.11 12.17 -0.04
CA THR A 18 24.10 13.48 -0.65
C THR A 18 22.76 14.11 -0.28
N VAL A 19 22.80 15.24 0.42
CA VAL A 19 21.57 15.99 0.72
C VAL A 19 20.99 16.44 -0.62
N PRO A 20 19.73 16.08 -0.95
CA PRO A 20 19.10 16.51 -2.20
C PRO A 20 19.06 18.04 -2.27
N HIS A 21 19.51 18.60 -3.39
CA HIS A 21 19.48 20.02 -3.67
C HIS A 21 18.27 20.42 -4.55
N THR A 22 17.60 19.43 -5.13
CA THR A 22 16.40 19.62 -5.98
C THR A 22 15.33 18.59 -5.63
N ALA A 23 14.06 18.89 -5.93
CA ALA A 23 12.96 17.95 -5.72
C ALA A 23 13.14 16.64 -6.54
N GLN A 24 13.77 16.73 -7.72
CA GLN A 24 14.12 15.60 -8.56
C GLN A 24 15.13 14.67 -7.86
N GLU A 25 16.13 15.22 -7.18
CA GLU A 25 17.14 14.43 -6.47
C GLU A 25 16.55 13.64 -5.30
N SER A 26 15.49 14.14 -4.67
CA SER A 26 14.77 13.43 -3.60
C SER A 26 14.08 12.15 -4.09
N ILE A 27 13.65 12.09 -5.35
CA ILE A 27 12.91 10.92 -5.88
C ILE A 27 13.87 9.74 -6.08
N PRO A 28 13.69 8.59 -5.38
CA PRO A 28 14.74 7.59 -5.21
C PRO A 28 14.78 6.55 -6.34
N PHE A 29 14.82 6.98 -7.60
CA PHE A 29 15.14 6.07 -8.71
C PHE A 29 16.15 6.65 -9.69
N GLN A 30 16.85 5.78 -10.43
CA GLN A 30 17.82 6.17 -11.44
C GLN A 30 17.24 6.27 -12.83
N ARG A 31 16.40 5.33 -13.24
CA ARG A 31 15.83 5.31 -14.58
C ARG A 31 14.47 4.62 -14.64
N MET A 32 13.52 5.21 -15.37
CA MET A 32 12.29 4.55 -15.80
C MET A 32 12.42 4.13 -17.26
N PHE A 33 11.97 2.91 -17.59
CA PHE A 33 11.92 2.39 -18.95
C PHE A 33 10.47 2.38 -19.46
N GLU A 34 10.29 2.41 -20.79
CA GLU A 34 8.97 2.45 -21.43
C GLU A 34 8.08 1.25 -21.05
N ASP A 35 8.69 0.08 -20.85
CA ASP A 35 7.98 -1.16 -20.48
C ASP A 35 7.54 -1.22 -19.01
N GLY A 36 7.70 -0.13 -18.26
CA GLY A 36 7.33 -0.06 -16.85
C GLY A 36 8.38 -0.62 -15.90
N THR A 37 9.51 -1.12 -16.39
CA THR A 37 10.64 -1.48 -15.51
C THR A 37 11.29 -0.20 -14.98
N CYS A 38 11.61 -0.16 -13.70
CA CYS A 38 12.33 0.95 -13.08
C CYS A 38 13.62 0.44 -12.46
N ARG A 39 14.75 1.08 -12.77
CA ARG A 39 16.00 0.88 -12.03
C ARG A 39 16.04 1.90 -10.89
N VAL A 40 15.81 1.42 -9.67
CA VAL A 40 15.75 2.24 -8.45
C VAL A 40 17.16 2.63 -8.02
N ARG A 41 18.04 1.64 -7.86
CA ARG A 41 19.47 1.80 -7.56
C ARG A 41 20.30 0.82 -8.38
N PRO A 42 21.64 0.94 -8.44
CA PRO A 42 22.46 -0.01 -9.17
C PRO A 42 22.20 -1.43 -8.64
N GLY A 43 21.88 -2.35 -9.54
CA GLY A 43 21.55 -3.73 -9.19
C GLY A 43 20.07 -3.99 -8.91
N TYR A 44 19.24 -2.99 -8.61
CA TYR A 44 17.87 -3.21 -8.15
C TYR A 44 16.83 -2.66 -9.12
N TYR A 45 15.90 -3.53 -9.53
CA TYR A 45 14.90 -3.23 -10.55
C TYR A 45 13.51 -3.65 -10.12
N THR A 46 12.51 -2.82 -10.42
CA THR A 46 11.12 -3.04 -9.99
C THR A 46 10.10 -2.86 -11.09
N ARG A 47 8.93 -3.49 -10.93
CA ARG A 47 7.72 -3.31 -11.74
C ARG A 47 6.51 -3.14 -10.83
N THR A 48 5.47 -2.52 -11.36
CA THR A 48 4.22 -2.24 -10.63
C THR A 48 3.03 -2.82 -11.38
N ILE A 49 2.14 -3.48 -10.64
CA ILE A 49 0.86 -3.99 -11.10
C ILE A 49 -0.24 -3.22 -10.38
N GLN A 50 -1.19 -2.66 -11.14
CA GLN A 50 -2.44 -2.16 -10.59
C GLN A 50 -3.44 -3.31 -10.50
N TYR A 51 -4.19 -3.40 -9.40
CA TYR A 51 -5.23 -4.41 -9.25
C TYR A 51 -6.52 -3.81 -8.71
N GLN A 52 -7.64 -4.43 -9.05
CA GLN A 52 -8.98 -4.03 -8.64
C GLN A 52 -9.38 -4.71 -7.34
N ASP A 53 -10.45 -4.19 -6.75
CA ASP A 53 -11.03 -4.76 -5.55
C ASP A 53 -11.96 -5.95 -5.86
N ILE A 54 -12.14 -6.82 -4.86
CA ILE A 54 -13.15 -7.89 -4.87
C ILE A 54 -14.04 -7.75 -3.64
N ASN A 55 -15.22 -8.37 -3.69
CA ASN A 55 -16.12 -8.38 -2.53
C ASN A 55 -15.58 -9.32 -1.47
N TYR A 56 -14.93 -8.77 -0.45
CA TYR A 56 -14.50 -9.51 0.73
C TYR A 56 -15.44 -9.24 1.92
N GLN A 57 -15.82 -7.99 2.16
CA GLN A 57 -16.60 -7.63 3.36
C GLN A 57 -18.02 -8.24 3.38
N LEU A 58 -18.66 -8.29 2.21
CA LEU A 58 -19.99 -8.87 2.00
C LEU A 58 -19.97 -10.38 1.72
N ALA A 59 -18.78 -10.97 1.58
CA ALA A 59 -18.65 -12.39 1.30
C ALA A 59 -19.13 -13.24 2.49
N GLN A 60 -19.64 -14.43 2.21
CA GLN A 60 -19.98 -15.40 3.25
C GLN A 60 -18.72 -15.83 3.98
N GLN A 61 -18.85 -16.37 5.19
CA GLN A 61 -17.69 -16.75 5.99
C GLN A 61 -16.80 -17.78 5.28
N GLU A 62 -17.40 -18.74 4.56
CA GLU A 62 -16.68 -19.74 3.77
C GLU A 62 -15.85 -19.08 2.65
N ASP A 63 -16.43 -18.13 1.92
CA ASP A 63 -15.74 -17.37 0.87
C ASP A 63 -14.62 -16.50 1.45
N LYS A 64 -14.84 -15.86 2.61
CA LYS A 64 -13.80 -15.08 3.32
C LYS A 64 -12.61 -15.97 3.68
N THR A 65 -12.87 -17.16 4.21
CA THR A 65 -11.80 -18.13 4.52
C THR A 65 -11.05 -18.56 3.27
N ALA A 66 -11.75 -18.86 2.16
CA ALA A 66 -11.10 -19.23 0.90
C ALA A 66 -10.24 -18.09 0.33
N ILE A 67 -10.75 -16.85 0.32
CA ILE A 67 -9.98 -15.67 -0.12
C ILE A 67 -8.75 -15.47 0.78
N PHE A 68 -8.90 -15.64 2.08
CA PHE A 68 -7.80 -15.50 3.04
C PHE A 68 -6.71 -16.55 2.81
N GLU A 69 -7.09 -17.82 2.59
CA GLU A 69 -6.14 -18.91 2.29
C GLU A 69 -5.39 -18.66 0.98
N GLU A 70 -6.09 -18.24 -0.07
CA GLU A 70 -5.46 -17.87 -1.35
C GLU A 70 -4.57 -16.63 -1.21
N TRP A 71 -4.93 -15.67 -0.35
CA TRP A 71 -4.09 -14.52 -0.02
C TRP A 71 -2.82 -14.92 0.75
N CYS A 72 -2.91 -15.87 1.70
CA CYS A 72 -1.73 -16.47 2.33
C CYS A 72 -0.81 -17.14 1.31
N SER A 73 -1.39 -17.88 0.36
CA SER A 73 -0.67 -18.50 -0.76
C SER A 73 0.02 -17.45 -1.64
N PHE A 74 -0.68 -16.35 -1.91
CA PHE A 74 -0.16 -15.19 -2.64
C PHE A 74 1.06 -14.57 -1.94
N LEU A 75 0.99 -14.34 -0.62
CA LEU A 75 2.13 -13.81 0.14
C LEU A 75 3.31 -14.80 0.15
N ASN A 76 3.02 -16.10 0.25
CA ASN A 76 4.03 -17.16 0.23
C ASN A 76 4.69 -17.37 -1.15
N PHE A 77 4.15 -16.80 -2.23
CA PHE A 77 4.85 -16.77 -3.51
C PHE A 77 6.18 -16.00 -3.41
N PHE A 78 6.22 -14.94 -2.61
CA PHE A 78 7.42 -14.11 -2.45
C PHE A 78 8.46 -14.84 -1.59
N ASP A 79 9.56 -15.22 -2.22
CA ASP A 79 10.76 -15.71 -1.53
C ASP A 79 11.64 -14.54 -1.05
N SER A 80 12.72 -14.86 -0.34
CA SER A 80 13.63 -13.85 0.20
C SER A 80 14.40 -13.02 -0.85
N SER A 81 14.32 -13.37 -2.13
CA SER A 81 14.97 -12.65 -3.23
C SER A 81 14.08 -11.59 -3.88
N ILE A 82 12.76 -11.65 -3.65
CA ILE A 82 11.77 -10.71 -4.18
C ILE A 82 11.33 -9.78 -3.05
N HIS A 83 11.61 -8.49 -3.21
CA HIS A 83 11.08 -7.45 -2.35
C HIS A 83 9.74 -7.01 -2.92
N PHE A 84 8.75 -6.75 -2.09
CA PHE A 84 7.48 -6.22 -2.58
C PHE A 84 6.82 -5.24 -1.62
N GLU A 85 5.97 -4.42 -2.22
CA GLU A 85 5.26 -3.33 -1.60
C GLU A 85 3.81 -3.35 -2.06
N LEU A 86 2.88 -3.22 -1.13
CA LEU A 86 1.48 -2.93 -1.41
C LEU A 86 1.23 -1.45 -1.15
N SER A 87 0.75 -0.72 -2.14
CA SER A 87 0.45 0.71 -2.03
C SER A 87 -1.05 0.92 -2.29
N PHE A 88 -1.73 1.56 -1.36
CA PHE A 88 -3.13 1.95 -1.45
C PHE A 88 -3.21 3.47 -1.50
N VAL A 89 -3.57 3.98 -2.67
CA VAL A 89 -3.52 5.41 -2.98
C VAL A 89 -4.95 5.94 -3.04
N ASN A 90 -5.31 6.74 -2.05
CA ASN A 90 -6.56 7.50 -1.99
C ASN A 90 -6.24 8.95 -2.34
N THR A 91 -6.69 9.40 -3.51
CA THR A 91 -6.50 10.79 -3.95
C THR A 91 -7.83 11.42 -4.30
N ALA A 92 -7.94 12.73 -4.11
CA ALA A 92 -9.04 13.50 -4.67
C ALA A 92 -9.14 13.25 -6.17
N THR A 93 -10.30 12.76 -6.60
CA THR A 93 -10.64 12.60 -8.00
C THR A 93 -10.60 13.98 -8.65
N ASP A 94 -9.86 14.10 -9.75
CA ASP A 94 -9.93 15.30 -10.58
C ASP A 94 -11.35 15.40 -11.15
N SER A 95 -12.15 16.31 -10.58
CA SER A 95 -13.54 16.49 -10.95
C SER A 95 -13.71 16.74 -12.44
N ALA A 96 -12.73 17.37 -13.11
CA ALA A 96 -12.78 17.63 -14.54
C ALA A 96 -12.62 16.36 -15.39
N ASP A 97 -11.77 15.42 -14.98
CA ASP A 97 -11.54 14.18 -15.72
C ASP A 97 -12.67 13.17 -15.48
N PHE A 98 -13.22 13.13 -14.27
CA PHE A 98 -14.39 12.29 -13.98
C PHE A 98 -15.68 12.88 -14.56
N GLU A 99 -15.84 14.21 -14.58
CA GLU A 99 -16.94 14.83 -15.32
C GLU A 99 -16.90 14.47 -16.80
N LYS A 100 -15.71 14.41 -17.42
CA LYS A 100 -15.60 13.98 -18.82
C LYS A 100 -16.03 12.53 -19.02
N SER A 101 -15.77 11.63 -18.06
CA SER A 101 -16.13 10.21 -18.22
C SER A 101 -17.64 9.97 -18.07
N ILE A 102 -18.33 10.76 -17.25
CA ILE A 102 -19.79 10.65 -17.06
C ILE A 102 -20.61 11.56 -17.99
N ARG A 103 -19.96 12.50 -18.69
CA ARG A 103 -20.64 13.46 -19.58
C ARG A 103 -21.21 12.75 -20.79
N ILE A 104 -22.53 12.86 -20.96
CA ILE A 104 -23.20 12.42 -22.18
C ILE A 104 -23.03 13.50 -23.25
N PRO A 105 -22.39 13.23 -24.40
CA PRO A 105 -22.18 14.22 -25.45
C PRO A 105 -23.51 14.59 -26.12
N TYR A 106 -23.66 15.87 -26.46
CA TYR A 106 -24.78 16.33 -27.29
C TYR A 106 -24.73 15.71 -28.68
N GLN A 107 -25.90 15.36 -29.21
CA GLN A 107 -26.05 14.72 -30.52
C GLN A 107 -26.87 15.54 -31.49
N GLN A 108 -27.45 16.68 -31.07
CA GLN A 108 -28.26 17.56 -31.92
C GLN A 108 -29.45 16.84 -32.56
N ASP A 109 -29.98 15.83 -31.89
CA ASP A 109 -31.09 14.97 -32.34
C ASP A 109 -32.42 15.32 -31.66
N GLY A 110 -32.48 16.43 -30.93
CA GLY A 110 -33.66 16.90 -30.20
C GLY A 110 -33.79 16.41 -28.76
N PHE A 111 -32.84 15.61 -28.24
CA PHE A 111 -32.84 15.11 -26.85
C PHE A 111 -31.72 15.70 -25.98
N ASP A 112 -31.09 16.78 -26.42
CA ASP A 112 -29.94 17.37 -25.72
C ASP A 112 -30.32 18.02 -24.38
N ASP A 113 -31.57 18.46 -24.23
CA ASP A 113 -32.17 18.91 -22.98
C ASP A 113 -32.22 17.78 -21.92
N VAL A 114 -32.70 16.60 -22.31
CA VAL A 114 -32.72 15.41 -21.46
C VAL A 114 -31.30 14.96 -21.10
N ARG A 115 -30.36 15.00 -22.06
CA ARG A 115 -28.95 14.68 -21.78
C ARG A 115 -28.32 15.64 -20.79
N ALA A 116 -28.66 16.93 -20.88
CA ALA A 116 -28.17 17.95 -19.95
C ALA A 116 -28.71 17.71 -18.54
N GLU A 117 -30.02 17.46 -18.40
CA GLU A 117 -30.66 17.14 -17.11
C GLU A 117 -30.07 15.86 -16.49
N TYR A 118 -29.92 14.80 -17.28
CA TYR A 118 -29.34 13.55 -16.82
C TYR A 118 -27.88 13.72 -16.38
N SER A 119 -27.08 14.47 -17.14
CA SER A 119 -25.69 14.79 -16.77
C SER A 119 -25.63 15.61 -15.48
N GLN A 120 -26.59 16.52 -15.25
CA GLN A 120 -26.70 17.27 -14.00
C GLN A 120 -27.08 16.36 -12.82
N MET A 121 -27.99 15.42 -13.02
CA MET A 121 -28.36 14.42 -12.00
C MET A 121 -27.15 13.54 -11.63
N LEU A 122 -26.37 13.07 -12.61
CA LEU A 122 -25.12 12.31 -12.36
C LEU A 122 -24.10 13.12 -11.56
N ARG A 123 -23.93 14.42 -11.88
CA ARG A 123 -23.07 15.33 -11.10
C ARG A 123 -23.55 15.49 -9.66
N GLN A 124 -24.86 15.60 -9.43
CA GLN A 124 -25.40 15.67 -8.08
C GLN A 124 -25.18 14.37 -7.31
N GLN A 125 -25.39 13.21 -7.94
CA GLN A 125 -25.12 11.92 -7.30
C GLN A 125 -23.64 11.73 -6.99
N LEU A 126 -22.75 12.20 -7.86
CA LEU A 126 -21.31 12.26 -7.60
C LEU A 126 -21.00 13.09 -6.36
N SER A 127 -21.57 14.29 -6.23
CA SER A 127 -21.32 15.15 -5.06
C SER A 127 -21.82 14.54 -3.74
N LYS A 128 -22.79 13.62 -3.81
CA LYS A 128 -23.33 12.86 -2.68
C LYS A 128 -22.57 11.54 -2.45
N GLY A 129 -21.87 11.02 -3.45
CA GLY A 129 -21.16 9.75 -3.45
C GLY A 129 -19.67 9.90 -3.14
N ASN A 130 -19.23 9.29 -2.05
CA ASN A 130 -17.83 9.10 -1.66
C ASN A 130 -16.87 10.29 -1.87
N ASN A 131 -17.28 11.48 -1.40
CA ASN A 131 -16.47 12.72 -1.24
C ASN A 131 -15.51 13.10 -2.40
N GLY A 132 -15.70 12.56 -3.60
CA GLY A 132 -14.78 12.71 -4.73
C GLY A 132 -13.39 12.11 -4.51
N LEU A 133 -13.27 10.92 -3.91
CA LEU A 133 -12.00 10.19 -3.77
C LEU A 133 -11.90 9.00 -4.75
N THR A 134 -10.76 8.89 -5.44
CA THR A 134 -10.40 7.69 -6.20
C THR A 134 -9.49 6.82 -5.35
N LYS A 135 -9.92 5.58 -5.09
CA LYS A 135 -9.11 4.57 -4.38
C LYS A 135 -8.47 3.62 -5.40
N THR A 136 -7.15 3.52 -5.40
CA THR A 136 -6.40 2.65 -6.31
C THR A 136 -5.39 1.81 -5.54
N LYS A 137 -5.18 0.56 -5.99
CA LYS A 137 -4.33 -0.41 -5.31
C LYS A 137 -3.22 -0.90 -6.25
N PHE A 138 -2.01 -0.96 -5.72
CA PHE A 138 -0.83 -1.32 -6.47
C PHE A 138 0.00 -2.34 -5.70
N LEU A 139 0.61 -3.25 -6.46
CA LEU A 139 1.66 -4.14 -6.01
C LEU A 139 2.93 -3.77 -6.78
N THR A 140 3.95 -3.31 -6.08
CA THR A 140 5.28 -3.14 -6.66
C THR A 140 6.18 -4.25 -6.18
N TYR A 141 6.89 -4.91 -7.08
CA TYR A 141 7.84 -5.96 -6.74
C TYR A 141 9.19 -5.70 -7.40
N GLY A 142 10.25 -6.17 -6.75
CA GLY A 142 11.63 -5.87 -7.14
C GLY A 142 12.58 -7.02 -6.90
N ILE A 143 13.59 -7.12 -7.76
CA ILE A 143 14.67 -8.11 -7.66
C ILE A 143 16.03 -7.46 -7.88
N GLU A 144 17.06 -8.08 -7.28
CA GLU A 144 18.46 -7.74 -7.52
C GLU A 144 19.01 -8.49 -8.75
N GLY A 145 19.86 -7.83 -9.54
CA GLY A 145 20.61 -8.42 -10.65
C GLY A 145 21.51 -7.40 -11.37
N ASP A 146 22.55 -7.89 -12.03
CA ASP A 146 23.66 -7.03 -12.48
C ASP A 146 23.32 -6.22 -13.73
N SER A 147 22.40 -6.71 -14.56
CA SER A 147 22.05 -6.07 -15.83
C SER A 147 20.59 -6.24 -16.21
N MET A 148 20.08 -5.29 -17.01
CA MET A 148 18.72 -5.34 -17.55
C MET A 148 18.46 -6.61 -18.38
N ALA A 149 19.45 -7.08 -19.14
CA ALA A 149 19.32 -8.28 -19.96
C ALA A 149 19.06 -9.56 -19.13
N GLN A 150 19.66 -9.64 -17.94
CA GLN A 150 19.46 -10.75 -17.00
C GLN A 150 18.16 -10.59 -16.20
N VAL A 151 17.85 -9.36 -15.80
CA VAL A 151 16.76 -9.08 -14.86
C VAL A 151 15.39 -9.08 -15.55
N LYS A 152 15.30 -8.60 -16.80
CA LYS A 152 14.04 -8.46 -17.52
C LYS A 152 13.27 -9.79 -17.69
N PRO A 153 13.87 -10.91 -18.13
CA PRO A 153 13.15 -12.19 -18.23
C PRO A 153 12.65 -12.69 -16.87
N ARG A 154 13.41 -12.46 -15.79
CA ARG A 154 12.99 -12.84 -14.43
C ARG A 154 11.81 -12.00 -13.96
N LEU A 155 11.83 -10.69 -14.19
CA LEU A 155 10.71 -9.80 -13.87
C LEU A 155 9.45 -10.15 -14.65
N GLU A 156 9.57 -10.53 -15.92
CA GLU A 156 8.45 -10.98 -16.76
C GLU A 156 7.86 -12.30 -16.29
N HIS A 157 8.70 -13.26 -15.89
CA HIS A 157 8.24 -14.52 -15.32
C HIS A 157 7.46 -14.29 -14.01
N ILE A 158 8.04 -13.51 -13.09
CA ILE A 158 7.38 -13.11 -11.83
C ILE A 158 6.06 -12.38 -12.12
N GLN A 159 6.04 -11.50 -13.12
CA GLN A 159 4.81 -10.80 -13.53
C GLN A 159 3.71 -11.79 -13.92
N ASN A 160 4.02 -12.76 -14.77
CA ASN A 160 3.05 -13.74 -15.25
C ASN A 160 2.50 -14.60 -14.10
N ASP A 161 3.36 -15.01 -13.17
CA ASP A 161 2.94 -15.76 -11.99
C ASP A 161 2.04 -14.92 -11.07
N LEU A 162 2.39 -13.65 -10.83
CA LEU A 162 1.56 -12.72 -10.05
C LEU A 162 0.20 -12.48 -10.71
N MET A 163 0.17 -12.31 -12.03
CA MET A 163 -1.08 -12.17 -12.78
C MET A 163 -1.96 -13.42 -12.68
N ASN A 164 -1.36 -14.61 -12.72
CA ASN A 164 -2.08 -15.87 -12.50
C ASN A 164 -2.59 -15.99 -11.05
N ASN A 165 -1.82 -15.53 -10.06
CA ASN A 165 -2.25 -15.52 -8.66
C ASN A 165 -3.44 -14.57 -8.44
N PHE A 166 -3.40 -13.36 -9.03
CA PHE A 166 -4.56 -12.45 -9.02
C PHE A 166 -5.77 -13.06 -9.72
N HIS A 167 -5.57 -13.72 -10.86
CA HIS A 167 -6.66 -14.40 -11.57
C HIS A 167 -7.31 -15.50 -10.71
N ARG A 168 -6.53 -16.29 -9.96
CA ARG A 168 -7.05 -17.30 -9.01
C ARG A 168 -7.88 -16.68 -7.89
N LEU A 169 -7.49 -15.50 -7.41
CA LEU A 169 -8.27 -14.70 -6.45
C LEU A 169 -9.52 -14.04 -7.07
N GLY A 170 -9.74 -14.16 -8.39
CA GLY A 170 -10.81 -13.44 -9.09
C GLY A 170 -10.56 -11.93 -9.22
N VAL A 171 -9.32 -11.49 -8.99
CA VAL A 171 -8.91 -10.09 -9.03
C VAL A 171 -8.48 -9.73 -10.45
N LEU A 172 -9.04 -8.65 -10.99
CA LEU A 172 -8.56 -8.05 -12.23
C LEU A 172 -7.30 -7.23 -11.94
N ALA A 173 -6.21 -7.57 -12.63
CA ALA A 173 -4.92 -6.90 -12.49
C ALA A 173 -4.36 -6.50 -13.86
N LYS A 174 -3.53 -5.47 -13.88
CA LYS A 174 -2.84 -4.97 -15.08
C LYS A 174 -1.43 -4.47 -14.72
N PRO A 175 -0.38 -4.92 -15.40
CA PRO A 175 0.95 -4.33 -15.26
C PRO A 175 0.96 -2.90 -15.82
N LEU A 176 1.62 -1.99 -15.11
CA LEU A 176 1.75 -0.60 -15.55
C LEU A 176 2.96 -0.42 -16.47
N ASP A 177 2.77 0.32 -17.56
CA ASP A 177 3.89 0.77 -18.39
C ASP A 177 4.65 1.95 -17.73
N GLY A 178 5.74 2.39 -18.36
CA GLY A 178 6.59 3.44 -17.81
C GLY A 178 5.87 4.78 -17.67
N THR A 179 4.99 5.13 -18.61
CA THR A 179 4.21 6.37 -18.55
C THR A 179 3.14 6.31 -17.47
N GLU A 180 2.47 5.17 -17.32
CA GLU A 180 1.49 4.92 -16.27
C GLU A 180 2.12 4.97 -14.87
N ARG A 181 3.31 4.37 -14.68
CA ARG A 181 4.05 4.49 -13.42
C ARG A 181 4.49 5.92 -13.12
N LEU A 182 4.95 6.67 -14.12
CA LEU A 182 5.29 8.09 -13.95
C LEU A 182 4.04 8.91 -13.59
N ARG A 183 2.90 8.64 -14.22
CA ARG A 183 1.62 9.29 -13.89
C ARG A 183 1.20 9.02 -12.45
N LEU A 184 1.34 7.77 -11.99
CA LEU A 184 1.07 7.39 -10.62
C LEU A 184 1.95 8.15 -9.63
N MET A 185 3.28 8.12 -9.82
CA MET A 185 4.21 8.86 -8.96
C MET A 185 3.98 10.37 -9.00
N HIS A 186 3.68 10.94 -10.16
CA HIS A 186 3.29 12.34 -10.29
C HIS A 186 2.04 12.63 -9.44
N GLY A 187 1.00 11.80 -9.52
CA GLY A 187 -0.23 11.97 -8.73
C GLY A 187 0.02 11.92 -7.22
N MET A 188 0.96 11.07 -6.77
CA MET A 188 1.35 10.97 -5.37
C MET A 188 2.19 12.17 -4.90
N LEU A 189 3.00 12.75 -5.79
CA LEU A 189 3.84 13.91 -5.49
C LEU A 189 3.15 15.25 -5.76
N ASN A 190 2.05 15.30 -6.50
CA ASN A 190 1.35 16.54 -6.89
C ASN A 190 -0.15 16.43 -6.56
N MET A 191 -0.46 16.08 -5.30
CA MET A 191 -1.84 15.85 -4.85
C MET A 191 -2.70 17.12 -4.84
N ASP A 192 -2.11 18.31 -4.96
CA ASP A 192 -2.84 19.59 -5.02
C ASP A 192 -3.58 19.80 -6.34
N GLY A 193 -3.29 18.98 -7.35
CA GLY A 193 -3.91 19.00 -8.67
C GLY A 193 -3.57 20.23 -9.52
N ALA A 194 -2.69 21.10 -9.03
CA ALA A 194 -2.28 22.33 -9.71
C ALA A 194 -1.41 22.03 -10.94
N ASN A 195 -0.55 21.02 -10.83
CA ASN A 195 0.26 20.53 -11.94
C ASN A 195 -0.44 19.35 -12.62
N LYS A 196 -0.61 19.40 -13.95
CA LYS A 196 -1.19 18.30 -14.72
C LYS A 196 -0.08 17.46 -15.34
N PHE A 197 -0.22 16.14 -15.24
CA PHE A 197 0.76 15.23 -15.82
C PHE A 197 0.77 15.30 -17.34
N HIS A 198 1.87 15.80 -17.91
CA HIS A 198 2.15 15.79 -19.33
C HIS A 198 3.52 15.18 -19.56
N PHE A 199 3.55 14.09 -20.34
CA PHE A 199 4.79 13.37 -20.59
C PHE A 199 4.72 12.59 -21.90
N ASN A 200 5.78 12.69 -22.69
CA ASN A 200 5.98 11.90 -23.89
C ASN A 200 7.47 11.51 -24.00
N TRP A 201 7.73 10.23 -24.21
CA TRP A 201 9.09 9.69 -24.33
C TRP A 201 9.92 10.37 -25.42
N LYS A 202 9.28 10.81 -26.51
CA LYS A 202 9.95 11.46 -27.65
C LYS A 202 10.54 12.82 -27.31
N ASP A 203 10.03 13.48 -26.26
CA ASP A 203 10.40 14.85 -25.91
C ASP A 203 11.64 14.89 -25.00
N LEU A 204 12.05 13.77 -24.41
CA LEU A 204 13.19 13.69 -23.49
C LEU A 204 14.53 14.07 -24.17
N VAL A 205 14.83 13.48 -25.32
CA VAL A 205 16.11 13.72 -26.01
C VAL A 205 16.23 15.16 -26.53
N PRO A 206 15.21 15.72 -27.22
CA PRO A 206 15.28 17.10 -27.71
C PRO A 206 15.31 18.16 -26.61
N SER A 207 14.60 17.93 -25.49
CA SER A 207 14.51 18.90 -24.39
C SER A 207 15.69 18.85 -23.41
N GLY A 208 16.44 17.74 -23.39
CA GLY A 208 17.46 17.49 -22.37
C GLY A 208 16.88 17.21 -20.98
N LEU A 209 15.56 17.11 -20.84
CA LEU A 209 14.88 16.82 -19.59
C LEU A 209 14.97 15.33 -19.26
N SER A 210 14.87 15.03 -17.97
CA SER A 210 14.75 13.68 -17.44
C SER A 210 13.30 13.33 -17.15
N VAL A 211 13.01 12.04 -16.99
CA VAL A 211 11.68 11.58 -16.55
C VAL A 211 11.30 12.11 -15.17
N LYS A 212 12.28 12.50 -14.34
CA LYS A 212 12.02 13.07 -13.02
C LYS A 212 11.45 14.48 -13.11
N ASP A 213 11.83 15.25 -14.13
CA ASP A 213 11.32 16.61 -14.35
C ASP A 213 9.81 16.61 -14.66
N ALA A 214 9.30 15.52 -15.20
CA ALA A 214 7.88 15.36 -15.51
C ALA A 214 7.01 14.97 -14.30
N ILE A 215 7.62 14.50 -13.20
CA ILE A 215 6.89 13.98 -12.03
C ILE A 215 7.21 14.74 -10.74
N ALA A 216 8.36 15.42 -10.69
CA ALA A 216 8.79 16.13 -9.50
C ALA A 216 7.82 17.26 -9.17
N PRO A 217 7.50 17.45 -7.88
CA PRO A 217 6.70 18.58 -7.47
C PRO A 217 7.50 19.88 -7.64
N THR A 218 6.78 21.00 -7.74
CA THR A 218 7.41 22.32 -7.85
C THR A 218 8.33 22.64 -6.66
N ALA A 219 7.98 22.15 -5.47
CA ALA A 219 8.81 22.29 -4.28
C ALA A 219 8.49 21.21 -3.25
N LEU A 220 9.53 20.79 -2.52
CA LEU A 220 9.44 20.02 -1.27
C LEU A 220 9.97 20.91 -0.13
N ALA A 221 9.19 21.08 0.94
CA ALA A 221 9.63 21.85 2.10
C ALA A 221 9.45 21.05 3.40
N PHE A 222 10.55 20.90 4.13
CA PHE A 222 10.63 20.21 5.42
C PHE A 222 10.95 21.22 6.52
N LYS A 223 9.99 22.09 6.84
CA LYS A 223 10.20 23.24 7.73
C LYS A 223 10.28 22.84 9.21
N ASN A 224 9.49 21.85 9.61
CA ASN A 224 9.32 21.42 11.00
C ASN A 224 9.77 19.97 11.17
N SER A 225 9.74 19.46 12.40
CA SER A 225 10.17 18.08 12.68
C SER A 225 9.17 17.01 12.27
N ARG A 226 7.87 17.34 12.10
CA ARG A 226 6.79 16.34 11.94
C ARG A 226 6.08 16.34 10.60
N THR A 227 6.02 17.50 9.96
CA THR A 227 5.25 17.74 8.74
C THR A 227 6.16 18.15 7.60
N PHE A 228 5.65 18.01 6.39
CA PHE A 228 6.26 18.50 5.17
C PHE A 228 5.21 19.17 4.29
N GLN A 229 5.65 19.94 3.31
CA GLN A 229 4.79 20.56 2.31
C GLN A 229 5.26 20.15 0.92
N VAL A 230 4.32 19.75 0.08
CA VAL A 230 4.55 19.44 -1.34
C VAL A 230 3.56 20.24 -2.17
N GLY A 231 4.08 21.18 -2.95
CA GLY A 231 3.22 22.17 -3.62
C GLY A 231 2.32 22.91 -2.63
N GLY A 232 1.01 22.87 -2.88
CA GLY A 232 -0.02 23.47 -2.03
C GLY A 232 -0.52 22.61 -0.87
N ILE A 233 -0.02 21.39 -0.67
CA ILE A 233 -0.53 20.45 0.33
C ILE A 233 0.46 20.22 1.47
N PHE A 234 -0.09 20.11 2.68
CA PHE A 234 0.63 19.67 3.87
C PHE A 234 0.52 18.14 3.99
N GLY A 235 1.63 17.49 4.27
CA GLY A 235 1.71 16.06 4.45
C GLY A 235 2.46 15.69 5.72
N ALA A 236 2.21 14.50 6.21
CA ALA A 236 3.00 13.90 7.27
C ALA A 236 2.90 12.38 7.24
N VAL A 237 4.02 11.72 7.53
CA VAL A 237 4.12 10.25 7.46
C VAL A 237 4.26 9.66 8.85
N SER A 238 3.54 8.58 9.08
CA SER A 238 3.58 7.80 10.31
C SER A 238 3.85 6.33 9.99
N PHE A 239 4.47 5.60 10.91
CA PHE A 239 4.55 4.15 10.84
C PHE A 239 3.62 3.50 11.87
N LEU A 240 3.06 2.34 11.53
CA LEU A 240 2.22 1.57 12.45
C LEU A 240 3.10 0.69 13.34
N ASN A 241 3.13 0.98 14.63
CA ASN A 241 3.75 0.16 15.66
C ASN A 241 2.75 -0.90 16.14
N ILE A 242 2.96 -2.14 15.70
CA ILE A 242 2.11 -3.28 16.03
C ILE A 242 2.53 -3.86 17.39
N THR A 243 1.83 -3.43 18.44
CA THR A 243 2.00 -3.91 19.82
C THR A 243 1.01 -5.02 20.20
N ALA A 244 -0.14 -5.11 19.51
CA ALA A 244 -1.15 -6.14 19.71
C ALA A 244 -0.61 -7.56 19.48
N SER A 245 -1.13 -8.52 20.25
CA SER A 245 -0.88 -9.95 20.08
C SER A 245 -1.72 -10.57 18.96
N ASP A 246 -2.89 -9.99 18.71
CA ASP A 246 -3.85 -10.42 17.68
C ASP A 246 -4.37 -9.18 16.96
N LEU A 247 -4.53 -9.28 15.64
CA LEU A 247 -4.93 -8.17 14.77
C LEU A 247 -6.25 -8.50 14.08
N SER A 248 -7.13 -7.52 14.00
CA SER A 248 -8.36 -7.66 13.22
C SER A 248 -8.09 -7.48 11.73
N ASP A 249 -8.76 -8.29 10.91
CA ASP A 249 -8.77 -8.15 9.44
C ASP A 249 -9.44 -6.85 8.95
N GLN A 250 -10.06 -6.10 9.88
CA GLN A 250 -10.64 -4.79 9.63
C GLN A 250 -9.63 -3.64 9.71
N LEU A 251 -8.41 -3.86 10.23
CA LEU A 251 -7.44 -2.78 10.48
C LEU A 251 -7.09 -2.04 9.18
N LEU A 252 -6.69 -2.78 8.13
CA LEU A 252 -6.32 -2.15 6.86
C LEU A 252 -7.53 -1.42 6.26
N LYS A 253 -8.69 -2.07 6.24
CA LYS A 253 -9.94 -1.48 5.76
C LYS A 253 -10.26 -0.15 6.44
N ASP A 254 -10.20 -0.08 7.78
CA ASP A 254 -10.53 1.13 8.52
C ASP A 254 -9.62 2.30 8.12
N PHE A 255 -8.34 2.05 7.81
CA PHE A 255 -7.50 3.08 7.18
C PHE A 255 -7.98 3.42 5.79
N LEU A 256 -8.22 2.44 4.91
CA LEU A 256 -8.64 2.68 3.52
C LEU A 256 -10.00 3.40 3.40
N ASP A 257 -10.84 3.31 4.42
CA ASP A 257 -12.16 3.94 4.51
C ASP A 257 -12.13 5.40 5.00
N MET A 258 -10.95 5.95 5.33
CA MET A 258 -10.83 7.37 5.66
C MET A 258 -11.24 8.28 4.49
N ASP A 259 -12.07 9.27 4.78
CA ASP A 259 -12.58 10.28 3.85
C ASP A 259 -11.56 11.41 3.56
N SER A 260 -10.28 11.06 3.41
CA SER A 260 -9.21 12.03 3.12
C SER A 260 -8.23 11.48 2.09
N SER A 261 -7.52 12.39 1.41
CA SER A 261 -6.40 12.01 0.54
C SER A 261 -5.25 11.48 1.41
N GLN A 262 -4.85 10.24 1.15
CA GLN A 262 -3.80 9.57 1.88
C GLN A 262 -3.20 8.42 1.08
N ILE A 263 -2.03 7.98 1.49
CA ILE A 263 -1.39 6.78 0.96
C ILE A 263 -1.10 5.86 2.13
N VAL A 264 -1.53 4.61 2.02
CA VAL A 264 -1.12 3.54 2.92
C VAL A 264 -0.15 2.64 2.16
N THR A 265 1.03 2.41 2.71
CA THR A 265 2.08 1.60 2.07
C THR A 265 2.56 0.51 3.01
N MET A 266 2.63 -0.72 2.52
CA MET A 266 3.17 -1.85 3.24
C MET A 266 4.37 -2.43 2.49
N HIS A 267 5.56 -2.27 3.04
CA HIS A 267 6.75 -2.97 2.56
C HIS A 267 6.84 -4.32 3.26
N ILE A 268 6.92 -5.39 2.48
CA ILE A 268 6.91 -6.75 2.99
C ILE A 268 8.12 -7.50 2.42
N GLN A 269 8.93 -8.06 3.31
CA GLN A 269 10.11 -8.82 2.94
C GLN A 269 10.08 -10.22 3.55
N SER A 270 10.11 -11.24 2.70
CA SER A 270 10.23 -12.63 3.14
C SER A 270 11.62 -12.91 3.72
N VAL A 271 11.68 -13.58 4.86
CA VAL A 271 12.92 -14.03 5.50
C VAL A 271 13.18 -15.48 5.11
N ASP A 272 14.42 -15.78 4.70
CA ASP A 272 14.84 -17.16 4.47
C ASP A 272 14.54 -18.04 5.69
N GLN A 273 13.87 -19.17 5.48
CA GLN A 273 13.34 -20.01 6.55
C GLN A 273 14.43 -20.48 7.52
N ASN A 274 15.60 -20.86 6.99
CA ASN A 274 16.73 -21.31 7.82
C ASN A 274 17.28 -20.18 8.68
N LYS A 275 17.38 -18.97 8.11
CA LYS A 275 17.77 -17.77 8.87
C LYS A 275 16.73 -17.41 9.92
N ALA A 276 15.43 -17.46 9.60
CA ALA A 276 14.35 -17.18 10.55
C ALA A 276 14.39 -18.14 11.75
N ILE A 277 14.42 -19.45 11.50
CA ILE A 277 14.53 -20.49 12.53
C ILE A 277 15.78 -20.29 13.40
N LYS A 278 16.92 -19.98 12.78
CA LYS A 278 18.18 -19.78 13.50
C LYS A 278 18.13 -18.54 14.41
N THR A 279 17.54 -17.45 13.93
CA THR A 279 17.36 -16.23 14.72
C THR A 279 16.44 -16.47 15.91
N ILE A 280 15.30 -17.12 15.72
CA ILE A 280 14.36 -17.40 16.81
C ILE A 280 14.96 -18.36 17.83
N LYS A 281 15.67 -19.41 17.40
CA LYS A 281 16.41 -20.30 18.33
C LYS A 281 17.42 -19.52 19.16
N HIS A 282 18.16 -18.59 18.53
CA HIS A 282 19.08 -17.72 19.26
C HIS A 282 18.33 -16.83 20.27
N THR A 283 17.21 -16.21 19.89
CA THR A 283 16.38 -15.41 20.80
C THR A 283 15.87 -16.24 21.99
N ILE A 284 15.44 -17.48 21.77
CA ILE A 284 15.03 -18.40 22.84
C ILE A 284 16.21 -18.68 23.78
N THR A 285 17.40 -18.96 23.26
CA THR A 285 18.60 -19.17 24.09
C THR A 285 18.94 -17.96 24.94
N GLU A 286 18.85 -16.74 24.40
CA GLU A 286 19.07 -15.50 25.16
C GLU A 286 18.01 -15.30 26.24
N LEU A 287 16.73 -15.56 25.94
CA LEU A 287 15.65 -15.49 26.92
C LEU A 287 15.82 -16.53 28.05
N ASP A 288 16.20 -17.77 27.70
CA ASP A 288 16.49 -18.82 28.67
C ASP A 288 17.71 -18.43 29.54
N ARG A 289 18.72 -17.76 28.96
CA ARG A 289 19.85 -17.21 29.72
C ARG A 289 19.41 -16.11 30.69
N SER A 290 18.62 -15.13 30.25
CA SER A 290 18.08 -14.09 31.13
C SER A 290 17.21 -14.68 32.23
N LYS A 291 16.44 -15.74 31.95
CA LYS A 291 15.66 -16.47 32.96
C LYS A 291 16.56 -17.08 34.03
N ILE A 292 17.66 -17.71 33.64
CA ILE A 292 18.64 -18.27 34.58
C ILE A 292 19.32 -17.18 35.41
N GLU A 293 19.64 -16.03 34.81
CA GLU A 293 20.26 -14.90 35.52
C GLU A 293 19.32 -14.30 36.59
N GLU A 294 18.04 -14.10 36.26
CA GLU A 294 17.04 -13.66 37.24
C GLU A 294 16.81 -14.71 38.34
N GLN A 295 16.73 -16.00 37.99
CA GLN A 295 16.63 -17.07 39.00
C GLN A 295 17.83 -17.10 39.96
N LYS A 296 19.05 -16.92 39.44
CA LYS A 296 20.26 -16.82 40.29
C LYS A 296 20.22 -15.61 41.21
N LYS A 297 19.67 -14.48 40.75
CA LYS A 297 19.49 -13.26 41.54
C LYS A 297 18.44 -13.48 42.64
N ALA A 298 17.33 -14.13 42.34
CA ALA A 298 16.30 -14.49 43.31
C ALA A 298 16.87 -15.37 44.44
N VAL A 299 17.64 -16.41 44.09
CA VAL A 299 18.34 -17.27 45.07
C VAL A 299 19.27 -16.46 45.99
N ARG A 300 20.05 -15.53 45.42
CA ARG A 300 20.96 -14.67 46.21
C ARG A 300 20.22 -13.69 47.12
N ALA A 301 19.05 -13.22 46.68
CA ALA A 301 18.24 -12.25 47.42
C ALA A 301 17.25 -12.92 48.40
N GLY A 302 17.12 -14.25 48.38
CA GLY A 302 16.22 -14.99 49.26
C GLY A 302 14.73 -14.94 48.87
N TYR A 303 14.42 -14.55 47.63
CA TYR A 303 13.06 -14.59 47.08
C TYR A 303 12.82 -15.89 46.30
N ASP A 304 11.56 -16.24 46.11
CA ASP A 304 11.13 -17.43 45.37
C ASP A 304 11.64 -17.40 43.91
N MET A 305 12.20 -18.52 43.47
CA MET A 305 12.76 -18.71 42.12
C MET A 305 11.71 -18.69 41.02
N ASP A 306 10.44 -18.93 41.37
CA ASP A 306 9.32 -18.92 40.43
C ASP A 306 8.81 -17.49 40.15
N VAL A 307 9.28 -16.50 40.92
CA VAL A 307 8.99 -15.08 40.68
C VAL A 307 9.88 -14.56 39.56
N LEU A 308 9.47 -14.85 38.33
CA LEU A 308 10.05 -14.30 37.11
C LEU A 308 9.27 -13.07 36.64
N PRO A 309 9.94 -12.09 36.00
CA PRO A 309 9.23 -11.02 35.32
C PRO A 309 8.22 -11.59 34.33
N SER A 310 6.96 -11.16 34.40
CA SER A 310 5.85 -11.64 33.55
C SER A 310 6.19 -11.57 32.07
N ASP A 311 6.88 -10.51 31.67
CA ASP A 311 7.28 -10.26 30.29
C ASP A 311 8.26 -11.32 29.80
N LEU A 312 9.23 -11.71 30.64
CA LEU A 312 10.23 -12.71 30.28
C LEU A 312 9.59 -14.10 30.08
N ALA A 313 8.62 -14.45 30.93
CA ALA A 313 7.86 -15.69 30.78
C ALA A 313 6.99 -15.70 29.52
N THR A 314 6.33 -14.58 29.24
CA THR A 314 5.45 -14.43 28.06
C THR A 314 6.26 -14.47 26.77
N TYR A 315 7.31 -13.66 26.66
CA TYR A 315 8.19 -13.65 25.48
C TYR A 315 8.85 -15.02 25.23
N GLY A 316 9.24 -15.74 26.28
CA GLY A 316 9.78 -17.09 26.15
C GLY A 316 8.77 -18.10 25.60
N ARG A 317 7.49 -17.98 25.98
CA ARG A 317 6.40 -18.81 25.45
C ARG A 317 6.11 -18.48 23.99
N ASP A 318 5.97 -17.19 23.67
CA ASP A 318 5.63 -16.72 22.32
C ASP A 318 6.75 -17.07 21.32
N ALA A 319 8.01 -16.92 21.71
CA ALA A 319 9.14 -17.30 20.86
C ALA A 319 9.16 -18.81 20.54
N LYS A 320 8.78 -19.67 21.52
CA LYS A 320 8.66 -21.12 21.31
C LYS A 320 7.45 -21.48 20.44
N ALA A 321 6.33 -20.77 20.59
CA ALA A 321 5.17 -20.93 19.72
C ALA A 321 5.51 -20.55 18.27
N LEU A 322 6.10 -19.38 18.06
CA LEU A 322 6.56 -18.92 16.75
C LEU A 322 7.54 -19.90 16.10
N LEU A 323 8.49 -20.46 16.88
CA LEU A 323 9.40 -21.49 16.36
C LEU A 323 8.64 -22.72 15.87
N LYS A 324 7.64 -23.18 16.63
CA LYS A 324 6.81 -24.33 16.26
C LYS A 324 6.02 -24.06 14.98
N GLU A 325 5.40 -22.88 14.86
CA GLU A 325 4.65 -22.46 13.67
C GLU A 325 5.53 -22.50 12.41
N LEU A 326 6.70 -21.87 12.46
CA LEU A 326 7.66 -21.88 11.34
C LEU A 326 8.19 -23.27 10.98
N GLN A 327 8.30 -24.19 11.95
CA GLN A 327 8.81 -25.54 11.68
C GLN A 327 7.74 -26.53 11.21
N SER A 328 6.48 -26.34 11.61
CA SER A 328 5.44 -27.37 11.48
C SER A 328 4.18 -26.95 10.71
N GLN A 329 3.94 -25.66 10.48
CA GLN A 329 2.69 -25.15 9.91
C GLN A 329 2.86 -24.46 8.54
N ASN A 330 3.96 -24.71 7.85
CA ASN A 330 4.29 -24.08 6.55
C ASN A 330 4.22 -22.53 6.59
N GLU A 331 4.40 -21.96 7.77
CA GLU A 331 4.47 -20.52 8.00
C GLU A 331 5.84 -19.98 7.58
N ARG A 332 5.83 -18.87 6.85
CA ARG A 332 7.02 -18.05 6.59
C ARG A 332 7.06 -16.86 7.51
N MET A 333 8.27 -16.38 7.77
CA MET A 333 8.48 -15.13 8.48
C MET A 333 8.62 -13.98 7.49
N PHE A 334 7.85 -12.92 7.70
CA PHE A 334 7.92 -11.67 6.96
C PHE A 334 8.39 -10.54 7.87
N LEU A 335 9.15 -9.60 7.30
CA LEU A 335 9.44 -8.30 7.90
C LEU A 335 8.54 -7.27 7.22
N VAL A 336 7.71 -6.59 8.02
CA VAL A 336 6.69 -5.66 7.52
C VAL A 336 6.97 -4.26 8.05
N THR A 337 6.95 -3.27 7.15
CA THR A 337 6.90 -1.84 7.49
C THR A 337 5.60 -1.27 6.93
N PHE A 338 4.74 -0.78 7.81
CA PHE A 338 3.44 -0.22 7.45
C PHE A 338 3.49 1.29 7.66
N LEU A 339 3.29 2.05 6.59
CA LEU A 339 3.32 3.51 6.56
C LEU A 339 1.94 4.08 6.22
N VAL A 340 1.59 5.17 6.88
CA VAL A 340 0.42 5.98 6.57
C VAL A 340 0.90 7.41 6.30
N LEU A 341 0.72 7.86 5.07
CA LEU A 341 0.95 9.23 4.65
C LEU A 341 -0.40 9.92 4.59
N ASN A 342 -0.65 10.82 5.54
CA ASN A 342 -1.85 11.66 5.54
C ASN A 342 -1.52 13.00 4.90
N THR A 343 -2.54 13.60 4.26
CA THR A 343 -2.43 14.93 3.66
C THR A 343 -3.58 15.85 4.10
N GLY A 344 -3.41 17.16 3.90
CA GLY A 344 -4.44 18.17 4.09
C GLY A 344 -4.11 19.46 3.35
N LYS A 345 -5.14 20.22 2.95
CA LYS A 345 -4.96 21.53 2.28
C LYS A 345 -4.51 22.61 3.25
N THR A 346 -4.75 22.39 4.55
CA THR A 346 -4.29 23.24 5.65
C THR A 346 -3.61 22.39 6.72
N GLU A 347 -2.76 23.01 7.55
CA GLU A 347 -2.15 22.31 8.70
C GLU A 347 -3.21 21.74 9.65
N GLN A 348 -4.32 22.47 9.87
CA GLN A 348 -5.41 22.03 10.74
C GLN A 348 -6.13 20.79 10.17
N GLU A 349 -6.37 20.76 8.86
CA GLU A 349 -6.95 19.60 8.18
C GLU A 349 -6.01 18.40 8.27
N LEU A 350 -4.71 18.60 8.03
CA LEU A 350 -3.71 17.55 8.18
C LEU A 350 -3.73 16.95 9.60
N GLU A 351 -3.68 17.79 10.64
CA GLU A 351 -3.70 17.31 12.03
C GLU A 351 -5.01 16.57 12.37
N THR A 352 -6.14 16.99 11.82
CA THR A 352 -7.42 16.29 11.98
C THR A 352 -7.38 14.90 11.35
N ASN A 353 -6.91 14.80 10.11
CA ASN A 353 -6.79 13.52 9.38
C ASN A 353 -5.83 12.56 10.10
N VAL A 354 -4.76 13.11 10.67
CA VAL A 354 -3.77 12.33 11.43
C VAL A 354 -4.34 11.84 12.75
N PHE A 355 -5.07 12.69 13.46
CA PHE A 355 -5.76 12.29 14.68
C PHE A 355 -6.77 11.16 14.43
N GLN A 356 -7.48 11.20 13.29
CA GLN A 356 -8.34 10.09 12.86
C GLN A 356 -7.54 8.81 12.60
N ALA A 357 -6.42 8.89 11.87
CA ALA A 357 -5.54 7.74 11.61
C ALA A 357 -4.97 7.14 12.92
N VAL A 358 -4.59 7.97 13.87
CA VAL A 358 -4.15 7.54 15.22
C VAL A 358 -5.29 6.83 15.95
N SER A 359 -6.50 7.36 15.88
CA SER A 359 -7.69 6.76 16.52
C SER A 359 -8.01 5.39 15.93
N ILE A 360 -7.84 5.21 14.61
CA ILE A 360 -7.98 3.91 13.94
C ILE A 360 -6.94 2.91 14.46
N ALA A 361 -5.66 3.31 14.55
CA ALA A 361 -4.62 2.43 15.08
C ALA A 361 -4.93 1.99 16.52
N GLN A 362 -5.35 2.94 17.38
CA GLN A 362 -5.68 2.68 18.78
C GLN A 362 -6.87 1.73 18.94
N LYS A 363 -7.91 1.86 18.09
CA LYS A 363 -9.05 0.94 18.05
C LYS A 363 -8.62 -0.52 17.86
N HIS A 364 -7.53 -0.75 17.12
CA HIS A 364 -6.97 -2.06 16.84
C HIS A 364 -5.76 -2.43 17.72
N ASN A 365 -5.61 -1.77 18.88
CA ASN A 365 -4.50 -1.98 19.81
C ASN A 365 -3.10 -1.80 19.17
N CYS A 366 -2.99 -0.95 18.16
CA CYS A 366 -1.73 -0.50 17.59
C CYS A 366 -1.49 0.97 17.95
N GLU A 367 -0.26 1.40 17.76
CA GLU A 367 0.13 2.81 17.89
C GLU A 367 0.58 3.33 16.53
N LEU A 368 0.15 4.54 16.16
CA LEU A 368 0.61 5.20 14.94
C LEU A 368 1.61 6.28 15.32
N CYS A 369 2.89 6.05 15.01
CA CYS A 369 4.00 6.90 15.46
C CYS A 369 4.49 7.77 14.30
N ARG A 370 4.71 9.06 14.56
CA ARG A 370 5.24 10.01 13.56
C ARG A 370 6.70 9.73 13.23
N LEU A 371 7.04 9.89 11.95
CA LEU A 371 8.42 9.85 11.45
C LEU A 371 9.09 11.22 11.60
N ASP A 372 9.32 11.62 12.86
CA ASP A 372 9.92 12.90 13.18
C ASP A 372 11.36 12.98 12.62
N PHE A 373 11.68 14.04 11.88
CA PHE A 373 12.93 14.25 11.11
C PHE A 373 13.22 13.20 10.02
N GLN A 374 12.25 12.34 9.70
CA GLN A 374 12.34 11.33 8.64
C GLN A 374 11.21 11.51 7.60
N GLN A 375 10.69 12.71 7.46
CA GLN A 375 9.52 12.97 6.60
C GLN A 375 9.82 12.74 5.13
N GLU A 376 11.01 13.14 4.66
CA GLU A 376 11.44 12.90 3.29
C GLU A 376 11.57 11.39 3.03
N GLN A 377 12.22 10.66 3.93
CA GLN A 377 12.37 9.21 3.83
C GLN A 377 11.00 8.52 3.85
N GLY A 378 10.08 8.96 4.69
CA GLY A 378 8.71 8.44 4.75
C GLY A 378 7.93 8.69 3.46
N LEU A 379 7.99 9.91 2.92
CA LEU A 379 7.34 10.27 1.65
C LEU A 379 7.91 9.45 0.49
N MET A 380 9.23 9.36 0.39
CA MET A 380 9.90 8.61 -0.68
C MET A 380 9.67 7.11 -0.57
N SER A 381 9.59 6.56 0.65
CA SER A 381 9.21 5.17 0.89
C SER A 381 7.73 4.90 0.60
N SER A 382 6.90 5.91 0.42
CA SER A 382 5.49 5.73 0.05
C SER A 382 5.31 5.59 -1.47
N LEU A 383 6.33 5.89 -2.28
CA LEU A 383 6.28 5.76 -3.73
C LEU A 383 6.37 4.28 -4.15
N PRO A 384 5.69 3.87 -5.25
CA PRO A 384 5.62 2.49 -5.75
C PRO A 384 6.93 2.06 -6.42
N LEU A 385 7.97 1.97 -5.61
CA LEU A 385 9.34 1.64 -5.99
C LEU A 385 9.85 0.40 -5.25
N ALA A 386 9.10 -0.12 -4.25
CA ALA A 386 9.53 -1.21 -3.37
C ALA A 386 10.93 -0.93 -2.76
N ASP A 387 11.16 0.31 -2.36
CA ASP A 387 12.39 0.78 -1.72
C ASP A 387 12.03 1.51 -0.42
N CYS A 388 12.14 0.81 0.71
CA CYS A 388 11.84 1.36 2.01
C CYS A 388 13.10 1.97 2.64
N GLN A 389 13.06 3.28 2.90
CA GLN A 389 14.12 4.02 3.58
C GLN A 389 13.94 4.06 5.10
N ILE A 390 12.83 3.51 5.61
CA ILE A 390 12.52 3.41 7.03
C ILE A 390 13.02 2.07 7.56
N GLU A 391 13.85 2.11 8.61
CA GLU A 391 14.47 0.92 9.18
C GLU A 391 13.53 0.10 10.10
N ILE A 392 12.40 0.68 10.47
CA ILE A 392 11.46 0.10 11.42
C ILE A 392 10.70 -1.04 10.75
N GLN A 393 10.88 -2.26 11.28
CA GLN A 393 10.28 -3.48 10.73
C GLN A 393 9.69 -4.33 11.84
N ARG A 394 8.52 -4.92 11.59
CA ARG A 394 7.89 -5.91 12.47
C ARG A 394 7.98 -7.28 11.84
N GLY A 395 8.55 -8.24 12.58
CA GLY A 395 8.49 -9.65 12.21
C GLY A 395 7.10 -10.22 12.45
N LEU A 396 6.47 -10.76 11.40
CA LEU A 396 5.15 -11.39 11.41
C LEU A 396 5.20 -12.76 10.71
N THR A 397 4.27 -13.64 11.03
CA THR A 397 4.06 -14.88 10.27
C THR A 397 3.27 -14.59 8.99
N THR A 398 3.08 -15.60 8.14
CA THR A 398 2.26 -15.47 6.93
C THR A 398 0.83 -15.14 7.33
N SER A 399 0.25 -15.92 8.24
CA SER A 399 -1.11 -15.69 8.73
C SER A 399 -1.27 -14.29 9.34
N SER A 400 -0.32 -13.84 10.18
CA SER A 400 -0.39 -12.49 10.76
C SER A 400 -0.23 -11.37 9.73
N THR A 401 0.52 -11.60 8.65
CA THR A 401 0.65 -10.64 7.54
C THR A 401 -0.60 -10.65 6.66
N ALA A 402 -1.24 -11.81 6.49
CA ALA A 402 -2.45 -11.97 5.69
C ALA A 402 -3.69 -11.27 6.28
N ILE A 403 -3.69 -10.98 7.59
CA ILE A 403 -4.72 -10.17 8.25
C ILE A 403 -4.91 -8.81 7.55
N PHE A 404 -3.85 -8.26 6.95
CA PHE A 404 -3.96 -7.07 6.11
C PHE A 404 -4.51 -7.43 4.72
N VAL A 405 -5.77 -7.89 4.69
CA VAL A 405 -6.47 -8.27 3.46
C VAL A 405 -6.68 -7.03 2.59
N PRO A 406 -6.12 -6.98 1.37
CA PRO A 406 -6.16 -5.79 0.54
C PRO A 406 -7.50 -5.59 -0.16
N PHE A 407 -8.55 -6.33 0.23
CA PHE A 407 -9.84 -6.36 -0.45
C PHE A 407 -10.96 -5.87 0.47
N THR A 408 -11.81 -4.98 -0.04
CA THR A 408 -12.95 -4.44 0.71
C THR A 408 -14.25 -4.70 -0.05
N THR A 409 -14.54 -3.89 -1.05
CA THR A 409 -15.77 -3.93 -1.84
C THR A 409 -15.44 -3.73 -3.32
N GLN A 410 -16.00 -4.57 -4.18
CA GLN A 410 -15.82 -4.42 -5.62
C GLN A 410 -16.59 -3.21 -6.15
N GLU A 411 -15.90 -2.36 -6.92
CA GLU A 411 -16.52 -1.25 -7.63
C GLU A 411 -16.98 -1.65 -9.03
N LEU A 412 -18.19 -1.24 -9.39
CA LEU A 412 -18.79 -1.51 -10.69
C LEU A 412 -18.85 -0.20 -11.50
N PHE A 413 -17.71 0.14 -12.10
CA PHE A 413 -17.57 1.36 -12.90
C PHE A 413 -16.89 1.08 -14.25
N ASP A 414 -17.65 1.16 -15.33
CA ASP A 414 -17.21 1.07 -16.73
C ASP A 414 -17.24 2.47 -17.37
N ASN A 415 -16.12 2.86 -17.96
CA ASN A 415 -15.96 4.11 -18.72
C ASN A 415 -16.36 3.96 -20.20
N GLY A 416 -17.00 2.85 -20.57
CA GLY A 416 -17.48 2.61 -21.93
C GLY A 416 -18.59 3.58 -22.36
N LYS A 417 -18.68 3.87 -23.67
CA LYS A 417 -19.73 4.74 -24.23
C LYS A 417 -21.17 4.25 -23.98
N GLU A 418 -21.35 2.96 -23.77
CA GLU A 418 -22.65 2.32 -23.48
C GLU A 418 -22.86 2.07 -21.98
N SER A 419 -22.00 2.59 -21.10
CA SER A 419 -22.22 2.42 -19.66
C SER A 419 -23.38 3.28 -19.18
N LEU A 420 -24.27 2.67 -18.41
CA LEU A 420 -25.43 3.32 -17.84
C LEU A 420 -25.28 3.38 -16.32
N TYR A 421 -25.84 4.42 -15.71
CA TYR A 421 -25.90 4.58 -14.27
C TYR A 421 -26.99 3.68 -13.65
N TYR A 422 -26.65 2.99 -12.56
CA TYR A 422 -27.56 2.08 -11.84
C TYR A 422 -27.78 2.43 -10.37
N GLY A 423 -27.18 3.52 -9.88
CA GLY A 423 -27.29 3.92 -8.47
C GLY A 423 -25.94 4.11 -7.80
N LEU A 424 -25.96 4.24 -6.47
CA LEU A 424 -24.77 4.26 -5.64
C LEU A 424 -24.57 2.89 -4.99
N ASN A 425 -23.33 2.46 -4.87
CA ASN A 425 -22.98 1.29 -4.07
C ASN A 425 -23.30 1.58 -2.61
N ALA A 426 -24.09 0.71 -1.97
CA ALA A 426 -24.56 0.93 -0.61
C ALA A 426 -23.44 0.91 0.45
N LEU A 427 -22.28 0.30 0.15
CA LEU A 427 -21.15 0.27 1.06
C LEU A 427 -20.16 1.39 0.81
N SER A 428 -19.74 1.56 -0.44
CA SER A 428 -18.69 2.52 -0.78
C SER A 428 -19.23 3.90 -1.15
N ASN A 429 -20.54 4.04 -1.34
CA ASN A 429 -21.20 5.23 -1.87
C ASN A 429 -20.68 5.67 -3.25
N ASN A 430 -19.91 4.83 -3.96
CA ASN A 430 -19.43 5.11 -5.30
C ASN A 430 -20.53 4.91 -6.35
N LEU A 431 -20.43 5.63 -7.46
CA LEU A 431 -21.35 5.48 -8.60
C LEU A 431 -21.20 4.08 -9.22
N ILE A 432 -22.34 3.40 -9.41
CA ILE A 432 -22.42 2.19 -10.21
C ILE A 432 -22.72 2.63 -11.64
N MET A 433 -21.74 2.50 -12.53
CA MET A 433 -21.91 2.73 -13.97
C MET A 433 -21.43 1.50 -14.73
N VAL A 434 -22.29 0.87 -15.53
CA VAL A 434 -21.88 -0.38 -16.19
C VAL A 434 -22.57 -0.58 -17.54
N ASP A 435 -21.87 -1.20 -18.48
CA ASP A 435 -22.51 -1.81 -19.63
C ASP A 435 -22.86 -3.26 -19.29
N ARG A 436 -24.15 -3.52 -19.01
CA ARG A 436 -24.64 -4.87 -18.64
C ARG A 436 -24.34 -5.89 -19.73
N LYS A 437 -24.22 -5.50 -21.01
CA LYS A 437 -23.94 -6.43 -22.12
C LYS A 437 -22.57 -7.08 -22.00
N LYS A 438 -21.63 -6.44 -21.30
CA LYS A 438 -20.28 -6.96 -21.06
C LYS A 438 -20.16 -7.80 -19.78
N LEU A 439 -21.18 -7.77 -18.92
CA LEU A 439 -21.19 -8.57 -17.72
C LEU A 439 -21.48 -10.04 -18.04
N LYS A 440 -21.06 -10.94 -17.15
CA LYS A 440 -21.29 -12.39 -17.28
C LYS A 440 -22.75 -12.74 -17.51
N ASN A 441 -23.67 -11.96 -16.95
CA ASN A 441 -25.10 -12.03 -17.21
C ASN A 441 -25.63 -10.64 -17.57
N PRO A 442 -26.13 -10.44 -18.81
CA PRO A 442 -26.63 -9.15 -19.26
C PRO A 442 -28.06 -8.84 -18.79
N ASN A 443 -28.76 -9.82 -18.22
CA ASN A 443 -30.12 -9.65 -17.74
C ASN A 443 -30.16 -8.71 -16.53
N GLY A 444 -31.23 -7.91 -16.41
CA GLY A 444 -31.49 -7.13 -15.20
C GLY A 444 -32.97 -7.10 -14.87
N LEU A 445 -33.26 -7.08 -13.58
CA LEU A 445 -34.60 -7.06 -13.01
C LEU A 445 -34.73 -5.82 -12.15
N ILE A 446 -35.76 -5.02 -12.40
CA ILE A 446 -36.11 -3.87 -11.56
C ILE A 446 -37.35 -4.28 -10.77
N LEU A 447 -37.21 -4.37 -9.45
CA LEU A 447 -38.29 -4.69 -8.54
C LEU A 447 -38.65 -3.42 -7.76
N GLY A 448 -39.93 -3.10 -7.72
CA GLY A 448 -40.42 -1.87 -7.10
C GLY A 448 -41.81 -2.06 -6.52
N THR A 449 -42.10 -1.35 -5.44
CA THR A 449 -43.46 -1.19 -4.91
C THR A 449 -44.18 -0.08 -5.69
N PRO A 450 -45.53 -0.06 -5.75
CA PRO A 450 -46.24 1.01 -6.45
C PRO A 450 -45.78 2.40 -6.00
N GLY A 451 -45.25 3.21 -6.94
CA GLY A 451 -44.72 4.56 -6.68
C GLY A 451 -43.19 4.66 -6.50
N SER A 452 -42.44 3.57 -6.63
CA SER A 452 -40.96 3.56 -6.64
C SER A 452 -40.35 3.80 -8.02
#